data_AF-A0A6B0WEY5-F1
#
_entry.id   AF-A0A6B0WEY5-F1
#
_cell.length_a   1.000
_cell.length_b   1.000
_cell.length_c   1.000
_cell.angle_alpha   90.00
_cell.angle_beta   90.00
_cell.angle_gamma   90.00
#
_symmetry.space_group_name_H-M   'P 1'
#
loop_
_entity.id
_entity.type
_entity.pdbx_description
1 polymer ?
#
loop_
_entity_poly.entity_id
_entity_poly.type
_entity_poly.pdbx_seq_one_letter_code
_entity_poly.pdbx_strand_id
1 'polypeptide(L)'
;MLHQIPYLVSLGFSREAGAFSLAVMTLVSLLGRVLGGMLMDFLSRRDFDLRIVPALLLAIQMSSLLVVAYATSYWQIVIFASLFGISFGGMIPSRPVLVGRLFGLPSFGTIQGLTNFTSVPFAVLAPMILGLFFDIQGTYFTGVLFLAALSGIAIPVAFLLRLPRGSGNPFLQTQGAEESRAG
;
A
#
# COMPACT_ATOMS: atom_id res chain seq x y z
N MET A 1 -9.19 7.90 3.28
CA MET A 1 -8.89 9.22 3.89
C MET A 1 -10.11 10.13 3.96
N LEU A 2 -10.87 10.33 2.87
CA LEU A 2 -12.07 11.20 2.88
C LEU A 2 -13.12 10.83 3.96
N HIS A 3 -13.43 9.55 4.15
CA HIS A 3 -14.37 9.11 5.19
C HIS A 3 -13.72 8.75 6.54
N GLN A 4 -12.43 9.00 6.76
CA GLN A 4 -11.75 8.61 8.00
C GLN A 4 -12.28 9.39 9.21
N ILE A 5 -12.37 10.72 9.11
CA ILE A 5 -12.89 11.56 10.20
C ILE A 5 -14.40 11.28 10.43
N PRO A 6 -15.27 11.28 9.41
CA PRO A 6 -16.67 10.89 9.58
C PRO A 6 -16.85 9.52 10.22
N TYR A 7 -16.00 8.55 9.85
CA TYR A 7 -16.08 7.21 10.42
C TYR A 7 -15.75 7.20 11.92
N LEU A 8 -14.64 7.82 12.33
CA LEU A 8 -14.27 7.89 13.74
C LEU A 8 -15.33 8.65 14.56
N VAL A 9 -15.93 9.70 13.99
CA VAL A 9 -17.05 10.40 14.63
C VAL A 9 -18.28 9.49 14.76
N SER A 10 -18.58 8.66 13.76
CA SER A 10 -19.67 7.68 13.84
C SER A 10 -19.46 6.60 14.91
N LEU A 11 -18.20 6.34 15.30
CA LEU A 11 -17.86 5.45 16.42
C LEU A 11 -17.93 6.15 17.79
N GLY A 12 -18.28 7.44 17.85
CA GLY A 12 -18.38 8.22 19.08
C GLY A 12 -17.11 8.96 19.48
N PHE A 13 -16.06 8.96 18.65
CA PHE A 13 -14.86 9.77 18.90
C PHE A 13 -15.07 11.22 18.50
N SER A 14 -14.27 12.11 19.08
CA SER A 14 -14.33 13.53 18.73
C SER A 14 -13.74 13.80 17.33
N ARG A 15 -14.12 14.91 16.72
CA ARG A 15 -13.58 15.34 15.43
C ARG A 15 -12.08 15.61 15.52
N GLU A 16 -11.61 16.10 16.66
CA GLU A 16 -10.20 16.35 16.96
C GLU A 16 -9.40 15.05 16.99
N ALA A 17 -9.95 13.98 17.58
CA ALA A 17 -9.34 12.66 17.55
C ALA A 17 -9.21 12.12 16.11
N GLY A 18 -10.23 12.36 15.27
CA GLY A 18 -10.18 12.03 13.86
C GLY A 18 -9.11 12.81 13.08
N ALA A 19 -9.00 14.11 13.33
CA ALA A 19 -7.97 14.96 12.73
C ALA A 19 -6.55 14.55 13.18
N PHE A 20 -6.38 14.24 14.46
CA PHE A 20 -5.13 13.73 15.01
C PHE A 20 -4.72 12.40 14.36
N SER A 21 -5.66 11.45 14.21
CA SER A 21 -5.44 10.20 13.48
C SER A 21 -4.90 10.43 12.07
N LEU A 22 -5.48 11.39 11.35
CA LEU A 22 -5.05 11.76 10.00
C LEU A 22 -3.62 12.34 10.01
N ALA A 23 -3.29 13.18 10.98
CA ALA A 23 -1.95 13.75 11.14
C ALA A 23 -0.89 12.68 11.43
N VAL A 24 -1.17 11.76 12.38
CA VAL A 24 -0.30 10.62 12.69
C VAL A 24 -0.07 9.77 11.46
N MET A 25 -1.13 9.37 10.76
CA MET A 25 -1.04 8.57 9.55
C MET A 25 -0.22 9.28 8.47
N THR A 26 -0.39 10.58 8.30
CA THR A 26 0.40 11.38 7.34
C THR A 26 1.88 11.34 7.69
N LEU A 27 2.26 11.66 8.93
CA LEU A 27 3.66 11.64 9.38
C LEU A 27 4.28 10.25 9.25
N VAL A 28 3.57 9.22 9.71
CA VAL A 28 4.04 7.84 9.64
C VAL A 28 4.14 7.36 8.18
N SER A 29 3.32 7.88 7.27
CA SER A 29 3.44 7.55 5.84
C SER A 29 4.77 8.00 5.23
N LEU A 30 5.38 9.08 5.72
CA LEU A 30 6.71 9.49 5.27
C LEU A 30 7.74 8.44 5.67
N LEU A 31 7.66 7.94 6.91
CA LEU A 31 8.52 6.84 7.37
C LEU A 31 8.26 5.57 6.57
N GLY A 32 6.99 5.23 6.32
CA GLY A 32 6.59 4.10 5.49
C GLY A 32 7.21 4.15 4.09
N ARG A 33 7.27 5.32 3.45
CA ARG A 33 7.92 5.51 2.15
C ARG A 33 9.40 5.17 2.21
N VAL A 34 10.12 5.72 3.19
CA VAL A 34 11.56 5.47 3.35
C VAL A 34 11.81 3.98 3.61
N LEU A 35 11.11 3.40 4.58
CA LEU A 35 11.26 1.99 4.96
C LEU A 35 10.88 1.04 3.84
N GLY A 36 9.79 1.32 3.11
CA GLY A 36 9.35 0.52 1.97
C GLY A 36 10.37 0.52 0.84
N GLY A 37 10.93 1.69 0.50
CA GLY A 37 12.01 1.79 -0.49
C GLY A 37 13.27 1.03 -0.05
N MET A 38 13.73 1.26 1.19
CA MET A 38 14.90 0.58 1.74
C MET A 38 14.74 -0.93 1.77
N LEU A 39 13.54 -1.43 2.12
CA LEU A 39 13.26 -2.87 2.15
C LEU A 39 13.29 -3.47 0.74
N MET A 40 12.72 -2.78 -0.25
CA MET A 40 12.78 -3.22 -1.65
C MET A 40 14.21 -3.29 -2.16
N ASP A 41 15.02 -2.27 -1.88
CA ASP A 41 16.43 -2.23 -2.29
C ASP A 41 17.24 -3.33 -1.61
N PHE A 42 17.02 -3.54 -0.31
CA PHE A 42 17.68 -4.59 0.47
C PHE A 42 17.39 -5.98 -0.09
N LEU A 43 16.11 -6.28 -0.35
CA LEU A 43 15.71 -7.58 -0.91
C LEU A 43 16.18 -7.76 -2.35
N SER A 44 16.23 -6.68 -3.14
CA SER A 44 16.73 -6.69 -4.52
C SER A 44 18.21 -7.06 -4.59
N ARG A 45 19.04 -6.55 -3.68
CA ARG A 45 20.47 -6.88 -3.58
C ARG A 45 20.74 -8.33 -3.16
N ARG A 46 19.76 -8.97 -2.55
CA ARG A 46 19.84 -10.33 -2.01
C ARG A 46 19.09 -11.35 -2.88
N ASP A 47 18.62 -10.92 -4.06
CA ASP A 47 17.83 -11.71 -5.02
C ASP A 47 16.62 -12.43 -4.38
N PHE A 48 15.99 -11.80 -3.38
CA PHE A 48 14.73 -12.27 -2.81
C PHE A 48 13.53 -11.88 -3.68
N ASP A 49 12.42 -12.59 -3.49
CA ASP A 49 11.15 -12.23 -4.13
C ASP A 49 10.62 -10.88 -3.59
N LEU A 50 10.72 -9.84 -4.43
CA LEU A 50 10.28 -8.49 -4.11
C LEU A 50 8.78 -8.36 -3.87
N ARG A 51 7.97 -9.35 -4.29
CA ARG A 51 6.50 -9.35 -4.09
C ARG A 51 6.11 -9.50 -2.64
N ILE A 52 7.01 -10.03 -1.82
CA ILE A 52 6.80 -10.17 -0.38
C ILE A 52 6.53 -8.79 0.23
N VAL A 53 7.17 -7.72 -0.24
CA VAL A 53 6.97 -6.36 0.29
C VAL A 53 5.55 -5.83 0.09
N PRO A 54 4.99 -5.73 -1.13
CA PRO A 54 3.61 -5.31 -1.30
C PRO A 54 2.61 -6.26 -0.63
N ALA A 55 2.88 -7.56 -0.57
CA ALA A 55 2.05 -8.52 0.17
C ALA A 55 2.02 -8.22 1.68
N LEU A 56 3.18 -7.96 2.29
CA LEU A 56 3.28 -7.56 3.70
C LEU A 56 2.57 -6.22 3.96
N LEU A 57 2.75 -5.24 3.08
CA LEU A 57 2.07 -3.94 3.20
C LEU A 57 0.55 -4.08 3.09
N LEU A 58 0.05 -4.96 2.21
CA LEU A 58 -1.38 -5.28 2.12
C LEU A 58 -1.90 -5.98 3.40
N ALA A 59 -1.11 -6.88 3.99
CA ALA A 59 -1.46 -7.51 5.27
C ALA A 59 -1.51 -6.50 6.42
N ILE A 60 -0.56 -5.57 6.47
CA ILE A 60 -0.54 -4.45 7.43
C ILE A 60 -1.78 -3.55 7.21
N GLN A 61 -2.12 -3.25 5.96
CA GLN A 61 -3.30 -2.46 5.63
C GLN A 61 -4.60 -3.16 6.06
N MET A 62 -4.76 -4.44 5.74
CA MET A 62 -5.90 -5.24 6.19
C MET A 62 -6.02 -5.22 7.72
N SER A 63 -4.91 -5.46 8.43
CA SER A 63 -4.87 -5.45 9.89
C SER A 63 -5.27 -4.08 10.46
N SER A 64 -4.79 -3.00 9.86
CA SER A 64 -5.15 -1.64 10.28
C SER A 64 -6.65 -1.36 10.12
N LEU A 65 -7.25 -1.82 9.02
CA LEU A 65 -8.68 -1.66 8.77
C LEU A 65 -9.52 -2.47 9.76
N LEU A 66 -9.06 -3.67 10.14
CA LEU A 66 -9.71 -4.46 11.18
C LEU A 66 -9.59 -3.79 12.57
N VAL A 67 -8.44 -3.20 12.91
CA VAL A 67 -8.28 -2.47 14.17
C VAL A 67 -9.28 -1.31 14.27
N VAL A 68 -9.42 -0.51 13.21
CA VAL A 68 -10.36 0.62 13.23
C VAL A 68 -11.82 0.18 13.17
N ALA A 69 -12.11 -0.96 12.53
CA ALA A 69 -13.46 -1.53 12.47
C ALA A 69 -14.08 -1.79 13.85
N TYR A 70 -13.23 -2.18 14.81
CA TYR A 70 -13.61 -2.51 16.18
C TYR A 70 -13.05 -1.52 17.22
N ALA A 71 -12.74 -0.30 16.78
CA ALA A 71 -12.14 0.70 17.67
C ALA A 71 -13.15 1.20 18.72
N THR A 72 -12.78 1.04 19.99
CA THR A 72 -13.51 1.51 21.18
C THR A 72 -12.67 2.42 22.06
N SER A 73 -11.36 2.51 21.81
CA SER A 73 -10.42 3.28 22.62
C SER A 73 -9.45 4.10 21.77
N TYR A 74 -8.99 5.23 22.31
CA TYR A 74 -8.12 6.17 21.59
C TYR A 74 -6.79 5.55 21.11
N TRP A 75 -6.18 4.67 21.90
CA TRP A 75 -4.92 4.01 21.52
C TRP A 75 -5.07 3.15 20.25
N GLN A 76 -6.26 2.58 20.00
CA GLN A 76 -6.52 1.79 18.78
C GLN A 76 -6.53 2.68 17.54
N ILE A 77 -6.97 3.94 17.66
CA ILE A 77 -6.92 4.93 16.59
C ILE A 77 -5.46 5.23 16.22
N VAL A 78 -4.58 5.35 17.21
CA VAL A 78 -3.15 5.58 17.00
C VAL A 78 -2.50 4.39 16.31
N ILE A 79 -2.84 3.16 16.71
CA ILE A 79 -2.36 1.94 16.05
C ILE A 79 -2.87 1.87 14.62
N PHE A 80 -4.16 2.07 14.39
CA PHE A 80 -4.75 2.13 13.06
C PHE A 80 -4.00 3.14 12.18
N ALA A 81 -3.86 4.39 12.65
CA ALA A 81 -3.21 5.45 11.90
C ALA A 81 -1.76 5.11 11.55
N SER A 82 -1.04 4.51 12.50
CA SER A 82 0.36 4.12 12.31
C SER A 82 0.50 2.99 11.29
N LEU A 83 -0.26 1.91 11.45
CA LEU A 83 -0.22 0.75 10.54
C LEU A 83 -0.67 1.15 9.13
N PHE A 84 -1.78 1.89 9.02
CA PHE A 84 -2.28 2.38 7.74
C PHE A 84 -1.29 3.36 7.09
N GLY A 85 -0.65 4.22 7.89
CA GLY A 85 0.42 5.11 7.43
C GLY A 85 1.60 4.35 6.84
N ILE A 86 2.12 3.33 7.55
CA ILE A 86 3.23 2.48 7.08
C ILE A 86 2.84 1.78 5.77
N SER A 87 1.67 1.13 5.72
CA SER A 87 1.25 0.40 4.52
C SER A 87 1.07 1.32 3.32
N PHE A 88 0.36 2.44 3.51
CA PHE A 88 0.11 3.42 2.46
C PHE A 88 1.41 4.05 1.96
N GLY A 89 2.27 4.48 2.89
CA GLY A 89 3.57 5.07 2.58
C GLY A 89 4.49 4.11 1.84
N GLY A 90 4.65 2.89 2.36
CA GLY A 90 5.55 1.89 1.79
C GLY A 90 5.11 1.38 0.42
N MET A 91 3.81 1.39 0.13
CA MET A 91 3.29 0.92 -1.16
C MET A 91 3.69 1.85 -2.32
N ILE A 92 3.86 3.15 -2.05
CA ILE A 92 4.20 4.17 -3.06
C ILE A 92 5.51 3.86 -3.80
N PRO A 93 6.65 3.63 -3.13
CA PRO A 93 7.90 3.23 -3.80
C PRO A 93 7.92 1.75 -4.19
N SER A 94 7.23 0.87 -3.45
CA SER A 94 7.30 -0.58 -3.71
C SER A 94 6.73 -0.97 -5.07
N ARG A 95 5.62 -0.35 -5.50
CA ARG A 95 5.00 -0.62 -6.80
C ARG A 95 5.92 -0.33 -8.00
N PRO A 96 6.45 0.89 -8.18
CA PRO A 96 7.34 1.19 -9.30
C PRO A 96 8.63 0.38 -9.25
N VAL A 97 9.22 0.12 -8.07
CA VAL A 97 10.42 -0.72 -8.00
C VAL A 97 10.13 -2.15 -8.48
N LEU A 98 8.99 -2.73 -8.07
CA LEU A 98 8.58 -4.05 -8.55
C LEU A 98 8.34 -4.06 -10.07
N VAL A 99 7.64 -3.06 -10.61
CA VAL A 99 7.40 -2.93 -12.06
C VAL A 99 8.72 -2.80 -12.83
N GLY A 100 9.63 -1.93 -12.38
CA GLY A 100 10.94 -1.74 -13.01
C GLY A 100 11.78 -3.01 -12.99
N ARG A 101 11.70 -3.79 -11.91
CA ARG A 101 12.38 -5.09 -11.82
C ARG A 101 11.78 -6.14 -12.76
N LEU A 102 10.46 -6.15 -12.93
CA LEU A 102 9.77 -7.18 -13.72
C LEU A 102 9.86 -6.97 -15.23
N PHE A 103 9.82 -5.72 -15.67
CA PHE A 103 9.63 -5.39 -17.09
C PHE A 103 10.76 -4.56 -17.69
N GLY A 104 11.74 -4.17 -16.86
CA GLY A 104 12.86 -3.32 -17.25
C GLY A 104 12.45 -1.89 -17.57
N LEU A 105 13.46 -1.04 -17.80
CA LEU A 105 13.27 0.38 -18.11
C LEU A 105 12.52 0.67 -19.42
N PRO A 106 12.70 -0.08 -20.53
CA PRO A 106 12.10 0.29 -21.82
C PRO A 106 10.57 0.35 -21.82
N SER A 107 9.92 -0.52 -21.04
CA SER A 107 8.46 -0.60 -20.95
C SER A 107 7.89 0.04 -19.68
N PHE A 108 8.75 0.54 -18.78
CA PHE A 108 8.38 1.05 -17.47
C PHE A 108 7.33 2.17 -17.55
N GLY A 109 7.55 3.17 -18.41
CA GLY A 109 6.64 4.30 -18.57
C GLY A 109 5.24 3.89 -19.03
N THR A 110 5.16 2.98 -20.00
CA THR A 110 3.88 2.45 -20.52
C THR A 110 3.13 1.66 -19.45
N ILE A 111 3.83 0.79 -18.71
CA ILE A 111 3.21 -0.05 -17.68
C ILE A 111 2.73 0.80 -16.51
N GLN A 112 3.52 1.78 -16.10
CA GLN A 112 3.12 2.74 -15.07
C GLN A 112 1.92 3.57 -15.53
N GLY A 113 1.91 4.02 -16.78
CA GLY A 113 0.78 4.73 -17.38
C GLY A 113 -0.50 3.90 -17.34
N LEU A 114 -0.44 2.64 -17.79
CA LEU A 114 -1.59 1.72 -17.78
C LEU A 114 -2.05 1.40 -16.35
N THR A 115 -1.11 1.19 -15.43
CA THR A 115 -1.41 0.95 -14.01
C THR A 115 -2.11 2.15 -13.37
N ASN A 116 -1.69 3.38 -13.69
CA ASN A 116 -2.36 4.59 -13.21
C ASN A 116 -3.73 4.78 -13.88
N PHE A 117 -3.82 4.59 -15.19
CA PHE A 117 -5.09 4.68 -15.94
C PHE A 117 -6.15 3.76 -15.35
N THR A 118 -5.76 2.53 -15.00
CA THR A 118 -6.64 1.57 -14.34
C THR A 118 -6.95 1.93 -12.89
N SER A 119 -5.99 2.48 -12.13
CA SER A 119 -6.15 2.75 -10.70
C SER A 119 -6.95 4.03 -10.38
N VAL A 120 -6.86 5.07 -11.21
CA VAL A 120 -7.51 6.37 -10.97
C VAL A 120 -9.04 6.27 -10.83
N PRO A 121 -9.77 5.55 -11.70
CA PRO A 121 -11.21 5.35 -11.53
C PRO A 121 -11.57 4.74 -10.18
N PHE A 122 -10.83 3.73 -9.72
CA PHE A 122 -11.07 3.12 -8.40
C PHE A 122 -10.80 4.09 -7.25
N ALA A 123 -9.82 4.98 -7.38
CA ALA A 123 -9.55 6.00 -6.37
C ALA A 123 -10.72 6.98 -6.20
N VAL A 124 -11.45 7.27 -7.29
CA VAL A 124 -12.66 8.11 -7.28
C VAL A 124 -13.88 7.33 -6.80
N LEU A 125 -14.04 6.08 -7.26
CA LEU A 125 -15.20 5.25 -6.92
C LEU A 125 -15.17 4.74 -5.47
N ALA A 126 -14.00 4.49 -4.89
CA ALA A 126 -13.90 3.90 -3.56
C ALA A 126 -14.58 4.74 -2.44
N PRO A 127 -14.39 6.08 -2.37
CA PRO A 127 -15.18 6.93 -1.48
C PRO A 127 -16.68 6.89 -1.76
N MET A 128 -17.10 6.86 -3.03
CA MET A 128 -18.53 6.78 -3.39
C MET A 128 -19.17 5.47 -2.91
N ILE A 129 -18.48 4.34 -3.08
CA ILE A 129 -18.93 3.04 -2.60
C ILE A 129 -19.04 3.05 -1.06
N LEU A 130 -18.05 3.61 -0.36
CA LEU A 130 -18.10 3.78 1.10
C LEU A 130 -19.26 4.67 1.55
N GLY A 131 -19.53 5.75 0.83
CA GLY A 131 -20.70 6.61 1.05
C GLY A 131 -22.01 5.85 0.88
N LEU A 132 -22.14 5.06 -0.19
CA LEU A 132 -23.32 4.24 -0.43
C LEU A 132 -23.56 3.21 0.68
N PHE A 133 -22.50 2.58 1.20
CA PHE A 133 -22.60 1.70 2.38
C PHE A 133 -23.22 2.44 3.57
N PHE A 134 -22.78 3.67 3.82
CA PHE A 134 -23.33 4.51 4.87
C PHE A 134 -24.78 4.92 4.60
N ASP A 135 -25.11 5.33 3.38
CA ASP A 135 -26.45 5.78 3.02
C ASP A 135 -27.49 4.65 3.16
N ILE A 136 -27.11 3.40 2.88
CA ILE A 136 -28.01 2.24 2.98
C ILE A 136 -28.12 1.72 4.41
N GLN A 137 -27.01 1.65 5.16
CA GLN A 137 -26.95 0.96 6.45
C GLN A 137 -26.87 1.90 7.67
N GLY A 138 -26.64 3.20 7.44
CA GLY A 138 -26.36 4.18 8.49
C GLY A 138 -25.00 4.01 9.16
N THR A 139 -24.13 3.13 8.64
CA THR A 139 -22.82 2.81 9.22
C THR A 139 -21.77 2.53 8.16
N TYR A 140 -20.53 2.89 8.44
CA TYR A 140 -19.38 2.57 7.59
C TYR A 140 -18.78 1.20 7.89
N PHE A 141 -19.22 0.50 8.96
CA PHE A 141 -18.62 -0.75 9.42
C PHE A 141 -18.49 -1.79 8.31
N THR A 142 -19.57 -2.07 7.59
CA THR A 142 -19.58 -3.01 6.47
C THR A 142 -18.66 -2.58 5.34
N GLY A 143 -18.58 -1.28 5.05
CA GLY A 143 -17.66 -0.74 4.05
C GLY A 143 -16.19 -0.88 4.45
N VAL A 144 -15.86 -0.69 5.73
CA VAL A 144 -14.51 -0.91 6.26
C VAL A 144 -14.12 -2.39 6.19
N LEU A 145 -15.03 -3.30 6.55
CA LEU A 145 -14.80 -4.74 6.42
C LEU A 145 -14.65 -5.17 4.96
N PHE A 146 -15.43 -4.59 4.05
CA PHE A 146 -15.29 -4.83 2.61
C PHE A 146 -13.89 -4.44 2.10
N LEU A 147 -13.37 -3.28 2.51
CA LEU A 147 -12.01 -2.85 2.16
C LEU A 147 -10.93 -3.73 2.80
N ALA A 148 -11.15 -4.21 4.03
CA ALA A 148 -10.24 -5.15 4.68
C ALA A 148 -10.19 -6.48 3.91
N ALA A 149 -11.35 -7.02 3.51
CA ALA A 149 -11.45 -8.23 2.71
C ALA A 149 -10.78 -8.07 1.34
N LEU A 150 -11.01 -6.95 0.66
CA LEU A 150 -10.38 -6.65 -0.63
C LEU A 150 -8.84 -6.58 -0.51
N SER A 151 -8.34 -5.97 0.58
CA SER A 151 -6.91 -5.93 0.87
C SER A 151 -6.34 -7.33 1.11
N GLY A 152 -7.08 -8.20 1.81
CA GLY A 152 -6.72 -9.60 2.03
C GLY A 152 -6.70 -10.43 0.75
N ILE A 153 -7.70 -10.28 -0.13
CA ILE A 153 -7.77 -10.96 -1.43
C ILE A 153 -6.63 -10.51 -2.36
N ALA A 154 -6.19 -9.25 -2.27
CA ALA A 154 -5.09 -8.75 -3.06
C ALA A 154 -3.73 -9.41 -2.73
N ILE A 155 -3.58 -10.01 -1.54
CA ILE A 155 -2.35 -10.68 -1.11
C ILE A 155 -2.00 -11.89 -2.02
N PRO A 156 -2.86 -12.92 -2.16
CA PRO A 156 -2.56 -14.04 -3.07
C PRO A 156 -2.47 -13.57 -4.52
N VAL A 157 -3.25 -12.56 -4.93
CA VAL A 157 -3.18 -11.99 -6.28
C VAL A 157 -1.81 -11.38 -6.57
N ALA A 158 -1.15 -10.77 -5.59
CA ALA A 158 0.20 -10.24 -5.76
C ALA A 158 1.22 -11.33 -6.12
N PHE A 159 1.01 -12.57 -5.65
CA PHE A 159 1.85 -13.72 -5.97
C PHE A 159 1.47 -14.41 -7.29
N LEU A 160 0.23 -14.23 -7.78
CA LEU A 160 -0.22 -14.77 -9.07
C LEU A 160 0.40 -14.07 -10.29
N LEU A 161 0.91 -12.84 -10.12
CA LEU A 161 1.75 -12.22 -11.14
C LEU A 161 2.85 -13.23 -11.50
N ARG A 162 3.19 -13.44 -12.78
CA ARG A 162 4.29 -14.37 -13.13
C ARG A 162 5.60 -13.60 -13.15
N LEU A 163 6.59 -14.00 -12.34
CA LEU A 163 7.95 -13.44 -12.45
C LEU A 163 8.49 -14.01 -13.76
N PRO A 164 8.89 -13.20 -14.75
CA PRO A 164 9.68 -13.73 -15.84
C PRO A 164 10.94 -14.36 -15.24
N ARG A 165 11.06 -15.68 -15.31
CA ARG A 165 12.27 -16.40 -14.90
C ARG A 165 13.37 -15.99 -15.86
N GLY A 166 14.33 -15.21 -15.38
CA GLY A 166 15.55 -14.90 -16.13
C GLY A 166 15.93 -13.43 -16.28
N SER A 167 15.23 -12.45 -15.69
CA SER A 167 15.82 -11.11 -15.59
C SER A 167 16.90 -11.13 -14.50
N GLY A 168 18.10 -11.57 -14.87
CA GLY A 168 19.30 -11.32 -14.06
C GLY A 168 19.29 -9.85 -13.64
N ASN A 169 19.67 -9.58 -12.40
CA ASN A 169 19.63 -8.26 -11.80
C ASN A 169 20.28 -7.24 -12.76
N PRO A 170 19.52 -6.33 -13.41
CA PRO A 170 20.10 -5.45 -14.41
C PRO A 170 21.19 -4.55 -13.81
N PHE A 171 21.12 -4.28 -12.50
CA PHE A 171 22.17 -3.58 -11.77
C PHE A 171 23.47 -4.38 -11.63
N LEU A 172 23.37 -5.71 -11.47
CA LEU A 172 24.56 -6.59 -11.47
C LEU A 172 25.11 -6.78 -12.89
N GLN A 173 24.24 -6.75 -13.91
CA GLN A 173 24.68 -6.82 -15.31
C GLN A 173 25.42 -5.55 -15.74
N THR A 174 24.99 -4.37 -15.31
CA THR A 174 25.71 -3.11 -15.58
C THR A 174 27.04 -3.05 -14.83
N GLN A 175 27.11 -3.45 -13.56
CA GLN A 175 28.37 -3.49 -12.82
C GLN A 175 29.38 -4.48 -13.41
N GLY A 176 28.95 -5.70 -13.74
CA GLY A 176 29.83 -6.69 -14.37
C GLY A 176 30.32 -6.28 -15.77
N ALA A 177 29.49 -5.54 -16.52
CA ALA A 177 29.88 -4.99 -17.82
C ALA A 177 30.88 -3.83 -17.71
N GLU A 178 30.82 -3.03 -16.64
CA GLU A 178 31.80 -1.98 -16.34
C GLU A 178 33.13 -2.56 -15.86
N GLU A 179 33.10 -3.57 -14.98
CA GLU A 179 34.30 -4.27 -14.51
C GLU A 179 35.02 -5.03 -15.64
N SER A 180 34.28 -5.68 -16.53
CA SER A 180 34.85 -6.39 -17.69
C SER A 180 35.43 -5.46 -18.77
N ARG A 181 35.12 -4.15 -18.76
CA ARG A 181 35.72 -3.16 -19.66
C ARG A 181 36.94 -2.46 -19.06
N ALA A 182 37.16 -2.62 -17.76
CA ALA A 182 38.25 -1.99 -17.02
C ALA A 182 39.47 -2.90 -16.81
N GLY A 183 39.39 -4.19 -17.19
CA GLY A 183 40.50 -5.15 -17.20
C GLY A 183 40.96 -5.48 -18.61
#